data_AF-A0A977NFM8-F1
#
_entry.id   AF-A0A977NFM8-F1
#
_cell.length_a   1.000
_cell.length_b   1.000
_cell.length_c   1.000
_cell.angle_alpha   90.00
_cell.angle_beta   90.00
_cell.angle_gamma   90.00
#
_symmetry.space_group_name_H-M   'P 1'
#
loop_
_entity.id
_entity.type
_entity.pdbx_description
1 polymer ?
#
loop_
_entity_poly.entity_id
_entity_poly.type
_entity_poly.pdbx_seq_one_letter_code
_entity_poly.pdbx_strand_id
1 'polypeptide(L)' 'MGINALAHATLLKKLNNGDYDGAANEFLKWDHASGQVVPGLTRRRSAERCLFLS' A
#
# COMPACT_ATOMS: atom_id res chain seq x y z
N MET A 1 2.86 10.68 15.34
CA MET A 1 1.47 10.23 15.53
C MET A 1 0.82 9.99 14.16
N GLY A 2 0.56 8.74 13.80
CA GLY A 2 -0.70 8.40 13.10
C GLY A 2 -0.77 8.13 11.59
N ILE A 3 0.23 8.41 10.74
CA ILE A 3 0.04 8.20 9.29
C ILE A 3 -0.12 6.70 8.95
N ASN A 4 0.61 5.83 9.65
CA ASN A 4 0.51 4.38 9.48
C ASN A 4 -0.85 3.82 9.93
N ALA A 5 -1.45 4.39 10.98
CA ALA A 5 -2.76 3.97 11.47
C ALA A 5 -3.89 4.34 10.48
N LEU A 6 -3.77 5.49 9.81
CA LEU A 6 -4.73 5.93 8.78
C LEU A 6 -4.66 5.07 7.51
N ALA A 7 -3.45 4.69 7.07
CA ALA A 7 -3.30 3.73 5.98
C ALA A 7 -3.90 2.37 6.36
N HIS A 8 -3.64 1.88 7.58
CA HIS A 8 -4.20 0.62 8.05
C HIS A 8 -5.73 0.65 8.12
N ALA A 9 -6.32 1.74 8.61
CA ALA A 9 -7.77 1.92 8.65
C ALA A 9 -8.39 1.96 7.25
N THR A 10 -7.74 2.61 6.29
CA THR A 10 -8.20 2.69 4.90
C THR A 10 -8.07 1.33 4.21
N LEU A 11 -6.97 0.61 4.45
CA LEU A 11 -6.74 -0.74 3.97
C LEU A 11 -7.83 -1.70 4.49
N LEU A 12 -8.10 -1.68 5.80
CA LEU A 12 -9.15 -2.48 6.42
C LEU A 12 -10.54 -2.17 5.86
N LYS A 13 -10.83 -0.90 5.58
CA LYS A 13 -12.12 -0.47 5.04
C LYS A 13 -12.31 -0.98 3.60
N LYS A 14 -11.27 -0.90 2.77
CA LYS A 14 -11.27 -1.45 1.40
C LYS A 14 -11.34 -2.97 1.39
N LEU A 15 -10.60 -3.63 2.28
CA LEU A 15 -10.64 -5.08 2.45
C LEU A 15 -12.04 -5.58 2.82
N ASN A 16 -12.70 -4.93 3.79
CA ASN A 16 -14.08 -5.24 4.16
C ASN A 16 -15.08 -4.99 3.03
N ASN A 17 -14.74 -4.10 2.09
CA ASN A 17 -15.54 -3.83 0.90
C ASN A 17 -15.25 -4.82 -0.25
N GLY A 18 -14.35 -5.79 -0.05
CA GLY A 18 -13.90 -6.72 -1.09
C GLY A 18 -12.95 -6.10 -2.12
N ASP A 19 -12.45 -4.89 -1.85
CA ASP A 19 -11.63 -4.11 -2.78
C ASP A 19 -10.14 -4.33 -2.49
N TYR A 20 -9.69 -5.55 -2.78
CA TYR A 20 -8.30 -5.97 -2.58
C TYR A 20 -7.34 -5.19 -3.49
N ASP A 21 -7.76 -4.85 -4.70
CA ASP A 21 -6.94 -4.07 -5.64
C ASP A 21 -6.74 -2.62 -5.15
N GLY A 22 -7.80 -1.97 -4.65
CA GLY A 22 -7.72 -0.65 -4.07
C GLY A 22 -6.91 -0.61 -2.78
N ALA A 23 -6.92 -1.69 -1.98
CA ALA A 23 -6.04 -1.86 -0.82
C ALA A 23 -4.58 -2.02 -1.27
N ALA A 24 -4.34 -2.85 -2.28
CA ALA A 24 -3.01 -3.06 -2.85
C ALA A 24 -2.39 -1.79 -3.45
N ASN A 25 -3.21 -0.94 -4.09
CA ASN A 25 -2.78 0.36 -4.63
C ASN A 25 -2.37 1.36 -3.55
N GLU A 26 -2.88 1.24 -2.33
CA GLU A 26 -2.42 2.10 -1.23
C GLU A 26 -0.95 1.81 -0.92
N PHE A 27 -0.46 0.56 -0.96
CA PHE A 27 0.96 0.27 -0.73
C PHE A 27 1.90 0.97 -1.74
N LEU A 28 1.46 1.15 -2.98
CA LEU A 28 2.24 1.83 -4.03
C LEU A 28 2.40 3.33 -3.75
N LYS A 29 1.48 3.97 -3.02
CA LYS A 29 1.64 5.37 -2.60
C LYS A 29 2.75 5.57 -1.57
N TRP A 30 3.22 4.49 -0.94
CA TRP A 30 4.27 4.50 0.07
C TRP A 30 5.63 4.08 -0.51
N ASP A 31 5.82 4.22 -1.81
CA ASP A 31 7.09 3.98 -2.48
C ASP A 31 8.00 5.22 -2.55
N HIS A 32 7.49 6.36 -2.07
CA HIS A 32 8.23 7.60 -2.03
C HIS A 32 9.12 7.66 -0.77
N ALA A 33 10.41 7.88 -0.95
CA ALA A 33 11.34 8.22 0.13
C ALA A 33 11.94 9.60 -0.13
N SER A 34 12.02 10.44 0.89
CA SER A 34 12.52 11.81 0.76
C SER A 34 11.78 12.66 -0.31
N GLY A 35 10.48 12.42 -0.49
CA GLY A 35 9.66 13.11 -1.49
C GLY A 35 9.85 12.62 -2.93
N GLN A 36 10.65 11.57 -3.16
CA GLN A 36 10.94 11.03 -4.48
C GLN A 36 10.56 9.55 -4.56
N VAL A 37 9.93 9.16 -5.67
CA VAL A 37 9.63 7.77 -6.00
C VAL A 37 10.94 6.98 -6.05
N VAL A 38 11.10 6.00 -5.17
CA VAL A 38 12.30 5.15 -5.16
C VAL A 38 11.97 3.85 -5.88
N PRO A 39 12.53 3.58 -7.07
CA PRO A 39 12.19 2.39 -7.86
C PRO A 39 12.47 1.08 -7.11
N GLY A 40 13.45 1.06 -6.20
CA GLY A 40 13.72 -0.08 -5.31
C GLY A 40 12.58 -0.34 -4.31
N LEU A 41 11.97 0.71 -3.76
CA LEU A 41 10.78 0.57 -2.92
C LEU A 41 9.57 0.19 -3.76
N THR A 42 9.38 0.78 -4.94
CA THR A 42 8.26 0.43 -5.84
C THR A 42 8.27 -1.06 -6.14
N ARG A 43 9.45 -1.63 -6.40
CA ARG A 43 9.62 -3.07 -6.67
C ARG A 43 9.28 -3.93 -5.46
N ARG A 44 9.69 -3.52 -4.25
CA ARG A 44 9.31 -4.20 -3.00
C ARG A 44 7.80 -4.11 -2.73
N ARG A 45 7.21 -2.92 -2.87
CA ARG A 45 5.76 -2.68 -2.70
C ARG A 45 4.92 -3.44 -3.71
N SER A 46 5.38 -3.57 -4.95
CA SER A 46 4.73 -4.37 -5.98
C SER A 46 4.75 -5.87 -5.66
N ALA A 47 5.86 -6.37 -5.11
CA ALA A 47 5.94 -7.75 -4.60
C ALA A 47 5.03 -7.97 -3.39
N GLU A 48 4.97 -7.02 -2.45
CA GLU A 48 4.02 -7.05 -1.32
C GLU A 48 2.57 -7.05 -1.81
N ARG A 49 2.22 -6.23 -2.80
CA ARG A 49 0.91 -6.26 -3.48
C ARG A 49 0.62 -7.63 -4.09
N CYS A 50 1.58 -8.21 -4.79
CA CYS A 50 1.39 -9.51 -5.43
C CYS A 50 1.16 -10.62 -4.40
N LEU A 51 1.88 -10.58 -3.26
CA LEU A 51 1.64 -11.47 -2.12
C LEU A 51 0.29 -11.22 -1.45
N PHE A 52 -0.16 -9.98 -1.40
CA PHE A 52 -1.45 -9.61 -0.80
C PHE A 52 -2.66 -10.03 -1.64
N LEU A 53 -2.48 -10.13 -2.96
CA LEU A 53 -3.49 -10.56 -3.93
C LEU A 53 -3.41 -12.06 -4.26
N SER A 54 -2.43 -12.78 -3.68
CA SER A 54 -2.23 -14.22 -3.88
C SER A 54 -3.05 -15.07 -2.91
#